data_AF-A0A7D9ENP9-F1
#
_entry.id   AF-A0A7D9ENP9-F1
#
_cell.length_a   1.000
_cell.length_b   1.000
_cell.length_c   1.000
_cell.angle_alpha   90.00
_cell.angle_beta   90.00
_cell.angle_gamma   90.00
#
_symmetry.space_group_name_H-M   'P 1'
#
loop_
_entity.id
_entity.type
_entity.pdbx_description
1 polymer ?
#
loop_
_entity_poly.entity_id
_entity_poly.type
_entity_poly.pdbx_seq_one_letter_code
_entity_poly.pdbx_strand_id
1 'polypeptide(L)'
;MFLTFSACFLLVLAVALEDNSTKRSAGEQESEKYNVLILGAGISAAKTLYDAGITNFRVLEATTRIGGRLLVKDFGGAAIELGGNWVHGTDNNPIWALVQQAGLSRVDTMIEPTEGQYIVLDENGTDVTSEDGHKEMESVSDCLDKLIEEQRAKKAPDFSVRDGLATCKWVPKHPA
;
A
#
# COMPACT_ATOMS: atom_id res chain seq x y z
N MET A 1 26.98 22.51 -7.66
CA MET A 1 27.42 22.39 -6.26
C MET A 1 26.85 21.08 -5.74
N PHE A 2 27.73 20.13 -5.46
CA PHE A 2 27.41 18.74 -5.11
C PHE A 2 26.78 18.66 -3.72
N LEU A 3 25.69 17.89 -3.57
CA LEU A 3 25.28 17.29 -2.31
C LEU A 3 24.76 15.89 -2.61
N THR A 4 25.68 14.94 -2.41
CA THR A 4 25.49 13.50 -2.45
C THR A 4 24.54 13.05 -1.33
N PHE A 5 23.47 12.32 -1.67
CA PHE A 5 22.66 11.57 -0.72
C PHE A 5 23.48 10.39 -0.17
N SER A 6 24.28 10.68 0.85
CA SER A 6 25.04 9.74 1.66
C SER A 6 24.40 9.73 3.04
N ALA A 7 23.60 8.69 3.35
CA ALA A 7 23.42 8.17 4.72
C ALA A 7 22.45 6.97 4.80
N CYS A 8 21.39 6.89 3.97
CA CYS A 8 20.39 5.81 4.11
C CYS A 8 20.68 4.55 3.27
N PHE A 9 21.64 4.57 2.34
CA PHE A 9 22.03 3.41 1.55
C PHE A 9 23.06 2.50 2.24
N LEU A 10 23.65 2.95 3.35
CA LEU A 10 24.78 2.26 4.00
C LEU A 10 24.41 1.14 4.97
N LEU A 11 23.15 1.02 5.41
CA LEU A 11 22.76 -0.08 6.31
C LEU A 11 22.41 -1.38 5.56
N VAL A 12 22.18 -1.31 4.24
CA VAL A 12 21.86 -2.49 3.41
C VAL A 12 23.10 -3.06 2.71
N LEU A 13 24.17 -2.27 2.54
CA LEU A 13 25.39 -2.72 1.85
C LEU A 13 26.39 -3.50 2.72
N ALA A 14 26.24 -3.49 4.05
CA ALA A 14 27.19 -4.18 4.95
C ALA A 14 27.03 -5.71 5.02
N VAL A 15 26.10 -6.30 4.26
CA VAL A 15 25.93 -7.78 4.19
C VAL A 15 26.49 -8.37 2.88
N ALA A 16 27.03 -7.56 1.97
CA ALA A 16 27.38 -8.07 0.65
C ALA A 16 28.70 -7.52 0.10
N LEU A 17 29.83 -7.71 0.79
CA LEU A 17 31.16 -7.77 0.14
C LEU A 17 32.14 -8.60 1.00
N GLU A 18 32.12 -9.92 0.82
CA GLU A 18 33.35 -10.71 0.95
C GLU A 18 33.69 -11.24 -0.45
N ASP A 19 34.65 -10.55 -1.08
CA ASP A 19 35.28 -10.98 -2.32
C ASP A 19 36.14 -12.22 -1.98
N ASN A 20 35.60 -13.41 -2.21
CA ASN A 20 36.35 -14.65 -2.03
C ASN A 20 36.67 -15.26 -3.40
N SER A 21 37.67 -14.71 -4.07
CA SER A 21 38.35 -15.35 -5.20
C SER A 21 39.18 -16.55 -4.70
N THR A 22 38.50 -17.60 -4.25
CA THR A 22 39.14 -18.89 -3.95
C THR A 22 38.41 -19.95 -4.75
N LYS A 23 39.17 -20.63 -5.64
CA LYS A 23 38.72 -21.74 -6.49
C LYS A 23 37.84 -22.70 -5.67
N ARG A 24 36.54 -22.77 -5.97
CA ARG A 24 35.65 -23.77 -5.37
C ARG A 24 35.99 -25.14 -5.96
N SER A 25 36.77 -25.90 -5.19
CA SER A 25 36.78 -27.36 -5.28
C SER A 25 35.35 -27.88 -5.07
N ALA A 26 34.98 -28.97 -5.75
CA ALA A 26 33.72 -29.67 -5.56
C ALA A 26 33.67 -30.33 -4.17
N GLY A 27 33.45 -29.52 -3.14
CA GLY A 27 33.00 -29.94 -1.82
C GLY A 27 31.49 -29.76 -1.72
N GLU A 28 30.81 -30.68 -1.04
CA GLU A 28 29.39 -30.57 -0.68
C GLU A 28 29.09 -29.16 -0.16
N GLN A 29 28.22 -28.43 -0.85
CA GLN A 29 27.66 -27.21 -0.28
C GLN A 29 26.80 -27.63 0.90
N GLU A 30 27.26 -27.37 2.14
CA GLU A 30 26.35 -27.37 3.28
C GLU A 30 25.20 -26.42 2.96
N SER A 31 23.98 -26.94 2.99
CA SER A 31 22.80 -26.11 2.77
C SER A 31 22.60 -25.21 3.98
N GLU A 32 22.74 -23.90 3.76
CA GLU A 32 22.36 -22.89 4.75
C GLU A 32 20.92 -23.15 5.23
N LYS A 33 20.78 -23.44 6.53
CA LYS A 33 19.48 -23.78 7.14
C LYS A 33 18.80 -22.53 7.70
N TYR A 34 17.71 -22.14 7.06
CA TYR A 34 16.85 -21.05 7.54
C TYR A 34 15.64 -21.60 8.30
N ASN A 35 15.30 -20.95 9.41
CA ASN A 35 14.10 -21.29 10.18
C ASN A 35 12.83 -20.72 9.53
N VAL A 36 12.96 -19.58 8.84
CA VAL A 36 11.84 -18.89 8.18
C VAL A 36 12.23 -18.50 6.76
N LEU A 37 11.34 -18.81 5.81
CA LEU A 37 11.45 -18.37 4.43
C LEU A 37 10.34 -17.35 4.13
N ILE A 38 10.72 -16.17 3.67
CA ILE A 38 9.80 -15.11 3.24
C ILE A 38 9.79 -15.09 1.72
N LEU A 39 8.61 -15.31 1.13
CA LEU A 39 8.42 -15.24 -0.32
C LEU A 39 7.85 -13.87 -0.69
N GLY A 40 8.65 -13.08 -1.40
CA GLY A 40 8.36 -11.69 -1.76
C GLY A 40 9.03 -10.68 -0.81
N ALA A 41 9.77 -9.74 -1.38
CA ALA A 41 10.41 -8.63 -0.66
C ALA A 41 9.47 -7.42 -0.58
N GLY A 42 8.30 -7.63 0.02
CA GLY A 42 7.36 -6.56 0.39
C GLY A 42 7.84 -5.72 1.58
N ILE A 43 6.94 -4.97 2.20
CA ILE A 43 7.32 -3.82 3.04
C ILE A 43 7.75 -4.20 4.47
N SER A 44 7.12 -5.21 5.11
CA SER A 44 7.21 -5.32 6.58
C SER A 44 7.68 -6.65 7.15
N ALA A 45 7.42 -7.80 6.51
CA ALA A 45 7.60 -9.11 7.16
C ALA A 45 9.03 -9.33 7.73
N ALA A 46 10.06 -9.07 6.93
CA ALA A 46 11.45 -9.23 7.36
C ALA A 46 11.82 -8.26 8.49
N LYS A 47 11.36 -7.00 8.40
CA LYS A 47 11.53 -5.98 9.44
C LYS A 47 10.89 -6.42 10.76
N THR A 48 9.65 -6.90 10.70
CA THR A 48 8.91 -7.39 11.88
C THR A 48 9.62 -8.54 12.57
N LEU A 49 10.12 -9.53 11.81
CA LEU A 49 10.89 -10.64 12.39
C LEU A 49 12.19 -10.16 13.03
N TYR A 50 12.92 -9.28 12.34
CA TYR A 50 14.18 -8.74 12.82
C TYR A 50 13.99 -7.95 14.13
N ASP A 51 12.98 -7.08 14.18
CA ASP A 51 12.65 -6.29 15.38
C ASP A 51 12.20 -7.17 16.56
N ALA A 52 11.64 -8.35 16.28
CA ALA A 52 11.31 -9.37 17.26
C ALA A 52 12.50 -10.27 17.68
N GLY A 53 13.71 -9.99 17.18
CA GLY A 53 14.93 -10.77 17.46
C GLY A 53 15.05 -12.08 16.68
N ILE A 54 14.14 -12.33 15.73
CA ILE A 54 14.19 -13.50 14.85
C ILE A 54 15.04 -13.12 13.64
N THR A 55 16.30 -13.58 13.62
CA THR A 55 17.27 -13.21 12.57
C THR A 55 17.61 -14.35 11.61
N ASN A 56 17.28 -15.61 11.94
CA ASN A 56 17.51 -16.75 11.04
C ASN A 56 16.38 -16.90 10.01
N PHE A 57 16.30 -15.96 9.07
CA PHE A 57 15.37 -15.98 7.96
C PHE A 57 16.03 -15.64 6.63
N ARG A 58 15.39 -16.05 5.53
CA ARG A 58 15.77 -15.66 4.17
C ARG A 58 14.58 -15.09 3.41
N VAL A 59 14.82 -14.01 2.67
CA VAL A 59 13.84 -13.41 1.75
C VAL A 59 14.17 -13.84 0.33
N LEU A 60 13.18 -14.35 -0.40
CA LEU A 60 13.28 -14.67 -1.82
C LEU A 60 12.34 -13.75 -2.58
N GLU A 61 12.88 -13.01 -3.55
CA GLU A 61 12.11 -12.11 -4.41
C GLU A 61 12.23 -12.60 -5.86
N ALA A 62 11.10 -12.68 -6.54
CA ALA A 62 11.06 -13.19 -7.91
C ALA A 62 11.58 -12.15 -8.92
N THR A 63 11.52 -10.87 -8.56
CA THR A 63 11.97 -9.77 -9.39
C THR A 63 13.39 -9.32 -9.04
N THR A 64 13.93 -8.39 -9.82
CA THR A 64 15.27 -7.81 -9.59
C THR A 64 15.27 -6.68 -8.56
N ARG A 65 14.15 -6.42 -7.88
CA ARG A 65 13.98 -5.31 -6.95
C ARG A 65 13.10 -5.69 -5.77
N ILE A 66 13.26 -4.98 -4.66
CA ILE A 66 12.34 -5.05 -3.52
C ILE A 66 11.15 -4.09 -3.71
N GLY A 67 10.21 -4.12 -2.75
CA GLY A 67 9.05 -3.22 -2.66
C GLY A 67 7.74 -3.80 -3.17
N GLY A 68 7.78 -4.93 -3.89
CA GLY A 68 6.58 -5.59 -4.42
C GLY A 68 5.80 -4.66 -5.36
N ARG A 69 4.57 -4.31 -5.00
CA ARG A 69 3.71 -3.42 -5.80
C ARG A 69 4.09 -1.95 -5.72
N LEU A 70 4.95 -1.53 -4.79
CA LEU A 70 5.51 -0.17 -4.81
C LEU A 70 6.62 -0.12 -5.86
N LEU A 71 6.52 0.81 -6.82
CA LEU A 71 7.40 0.92 -7.97
C LEU A 71 7.53 2.38 -8.39
N VAL A 72 8.67 2.99 -8.04
CA VAL A 72 9.07 4.28 -8.59
C VAL A 72 9.84 4.07 -9.89
N LYS A 73 9.57 4.88 -10.90
CA LYS A 73 10.28 4.91 -12.18
C LYS A 73 10.63 6.34 -12.58
N ASP A 74 11.78 6.52 -13.21
CA ASP A 74 12.09 7.80 -13.87
C ASP A 74 11.30 7.92 -15.18
N PHE A 75 10.66 9.06 -15.37
CA PHE A 75 9.93 9.40 -16.57
C PHE A 75 10.04 10.90 -16.85
N GLY A 76 10.71 11.26 -17.94
CA GLY A 76 10.86 12.66 -18.35
C GLY A 76 11.63 13.54 -17.36
N GLY A 77 12.56 12.96 -16.59
CA GLY A 77 13.30 13.66 -15.55
C GLY A 77 12.54 13.84 -14.23
N ALA A 78 11.39 13.19 -14.09
CA ALA A 78 10.62 13.12 -12.85
C ALA A 78 10.49 11.68 -12.37
N ALA A 79 10.49 11.49 -11.05
CA ALA A 79 10.14 10.21 -10.44
C ALA A 79 8.61 10.08 -10.41
N ILE A 80 8.08 9.01 -11.00
CA ILE A 80 6.66 8.66 -10.96
C ILE A 80 6.46 7.33 -10.24
N GLU A 81 5.41 7.20 -9.46
CA GLU A 81 5.04 5.95 -8.80
C GLU A 81 4.02 5.20 -9.67
N LEU A 82 4.39 4.00 -10.10
CA LEU A 82 3.57 3.12 -10.94
C LEU A 82 2.70 2.17 -10.11
N GLY A 83 2.82 2.23 -8.78
CA GLY A 83 2.13 1.37 -7.82
C GLY A 83 1.36 2.16 -6.78
N GLY A 84 1.77 2.04 -5.51
CA GLY A 84 1.07 2.62 -4.38
C GLY A 84 1.32 4.12 -4.27
N ASN A 85 0.37 4.92 -4.75
CA ASN A 85 0.52 6.38 -4.87
C ASN A 85 -0.13 7.18 -3.73
N TRP A 86 -1.05 6.57 -2.96
CA TRP A 86 -1.89 7.27 -1.99
C TRP A 86 -1.83 6.62 -0.61
N VAL A 87 -1.80 7.45 0.43
CA VAL A 87 -2.00 7.02 1.82
C VAL A 87 -3.36 7.54 2.26
N HIS A 88 -4.34 6.65 2.34
CA HIS A 88 -5.71 7.01 2.75
C HIS A 88 -5.80 7.13 4.26
N GLY A 89 -6.21 8.31 4.74
CA GLY A 89 -6.36 8.61 6.16
C GLY A 89 -5.02 8.72 6.90
N THR A 90 -4.91 9.75 7.73
CA THR A 90 -3.73 9.98 8.58
C THR A 90 -3.94 9.44 9.99
N ASP A 91 -5.19 9.31 10.41
CA ASP A 91 -5.56 8.87 11.75
C ASP A 91 -5.64 7.34 11.80
N ASN A 92 -4.99 6.73 12.81
CA ASN A 92 -4.94 5.28 13.01
C ASN A 92 -4.41 4.46 11.82
N ASN A 93 -3.72 5.09 10.86
CA ASN A 93 -3.10 4.38 9.74
C ASN A 93 -1.61 4.06 10.05
N PRO A 94 -1.21 2.78 10.14
CA PRO A 94 0.20 2.43 10.42
C PRO A 94 1.17 2.89 9.32
N ILE A 95 0.70 3.06 8.08
CA ILE A 95 1.51 3.62 7.00
C ILE A 95 1.85 5.09 7.27
N TRP A 96 0.96 5.83 7.94
CA TRP A 96 1.21 7.23 8.28
C TRP A 96 2.40 7.39 9.24
N ALA A 97 2.56 6.47 10.19
CA ALA A 97 3.74 6.46 11.05
C ALA A 97 5.03 6.25 10.24
N LEU A 98 5.01 5.39 9.22
CA LEU A 98 6.16 5.15 8.34
C LEU A 98 6.49 6.37 7.49
N VAL A 99 5.48 7.06 6.95
CA VAL A 99 5.64 8.33 6.20
C VAL A 99 6.37 9.36 7.06
N GLN A 100 5.94 9.53 8.32
CA GLN A 100 6.56 10.46 9.26
C GLN A 100 7.99 10.05 9.63
N GLN A 101 8.22 8.77 9.92
CA GLN A 101 9.56 8.26 10.24
C GLN A 101 10.55 8.40 9.09
N ALA A 102 10.07 8.24 7.85
CA ALA A 102 10.88 8.40 6.64
C ALA A 102 11.06 9.86 6.20
N GLY A 103 10.39 10.82 6.85
CA GLY A 103 10.47 12.24 6.49
C GLY A 103 9.99 12.53 5.07
N LEU A 104 9.02 11.76 4.56
CA LEU A 104 8.54 11.90 3.18
C LEU A 104 7.71 13.17 3.02
N SER A 105 7.97 13.90 1.92
CA SER A 105 7.12 15.01 1.51
C SER A 105 5.77 14.50 1.00
N ARG A 106 4.72 15.28 1.23
CA ARG A 106 3.35 14.94 0.85
C ARG A 106 2.60 16.15 0.35
N VAL A 107 1.56 15.89 -0.41
CA VAL A 107 0.53 16.86 -0.76
C VAL A 107 -0.77 16.32 -0.20
N ASP A 108 -1.42 17.10 0.66
CA ASP A 108 -2.72 16.72 1.19
C ASP A 108 -3.76 16.89 0.09
N THR A 109 -4.33 15.76 -0.32
CA THR A 109 -5.47 15.71 -1.22
C THR A 109 -6.72 15.58 -0.38
N MET A 110 -7.32 16.71 -0.01
CA MET A 110 -8.67 16.70 0.54
C MET A 110 -9.62 16.22 -0.57
N ILE A 111 -10.04 14.96 -0.49
CA ILE A 111 -11.23 14.45 -1.19
C ILE A 111 -12.37 14.37 -0.19
N GLU A 112 -12.63 15.48 0.49
CA GLU A 112 -13.98 15.76 0.97
C GLU A 112 -14.53 16.64 -0.15
N PRO A 113 -15.29 16.10 -1.11
CA PRO A 113 -15.92 16.95 -2.10
C PRO A 113 -16.78 17.94 -1.32
N THR A 114 -16.47 19.23 -1.39
CA THR A 114 -17.44 20.23 -0.92
C THR A 114 -18.69 20.03 -1.79
N GLU A 115 -19.90 20.18 -1.24
CA GLU A 115 -21.13 20.12 -2.03
C GLU A 115 -20.97 20.87 -3.36
N GLY A 116 -21.22 20.19 -4.48
CA GLY A 116 -21.08 20.75 -5.82
C GLY A 116 -19.68 20.71 -6.47
N GLN A 117 -18.69 20.05 -5.85
CA GLN A 117 -17.36 19.84 -6.45
C GLN A 117 -17.18 18.50 -7.18
N TYR A 118 -18.25 17.71 -7.31
CA TYR A 118 -18.27 16.45 -8.03
C TYR A 118 -19.51 16.38 -8.93
N ILE A 119 -19.40 15.59 -10.00
CA ILE A 119 -20.55 15.22 -10.83
C ILE A 119 -21.05 13.86 -10.38
N VAL A 120 -22.37 13.68 -10.33
CA VAL A 120 -23.00 12.38 -10.10
C VAL A 120 -23.45 11.86 -11.45
N LEU A 121 -22.97 10.67 -11.82
CA LEU A 121 -23.35 10.00 -13.05
C LEU A 121 -24.23 8.79 -12.72
N ASP A 122 -25.31 8.62 -13.46
CA ASP A 122 -26.13 7.40 -13.38
C ASP A 122 -25.44 6.20 -14.04
N GLU A 123 -26.09 5.04 -13.98
CA GLU A 123 -25.61 3.79 -14.58
C GLU A 123 -25.43 3.84 -16.12
N ASN A 124 -25.96 4.86 -16.78
CA ASN A 124 -25.82 5.11 -18.22
C ASN A 124 -24.78 6.21 -18.51
N GLY A 125 -24.13 6.77 -17.50
CA GLY A 125 -23.22 7.91 -17.62
C GLY A 125 -23.92 9.26 -17.79
N THR A 126 -25.21 9.33 -17.51
CA THR A 126 -25.99 10.58 -17.56
C THR A 126 -25.68 11.41 -16.33
N ASP A 127 -25.42 12.71 -16.52
CA ASP A 127 -25.25 13.66 -15.43
C ASP A 127 -26.57 13.82 -14.64
N VAL A 128 -26.55 13.41 -13.38
CA VAL A 128 -27.64 13.51 -12.40
C VAL A 128 -27.18 14.31 -11.18
N THR A 129 -26.26 15.27 -11.33
CA THR A 129 -25.73 16.17 -10.29
C THR A 129 -26.79 17.13 -9.72
N SER A 130 -28.09 16.82 -9.86
CA SER A 130 -29.18 17.55 -9.24
C SER A 130 -29.13 17.42 -7.72
N GLU A 131 -29.87 18.29 -7.03
CA GLU A 131 -30.04 18.22 -5.56
C GLU A 131 -30.55 16.83 -5.12
N ASP A 132 -31.41 16.19 -5.92
CA ASP A 132 -31.92 14.85 -5.64
C ASP A 132 -30.84 13.76 -5.81
N GLY A 133 -29.98 13.88 -6.84
CA GLY A 133 -28.87 12.94 -7.05
C GLY A 133 -27.78 13.05 -5.97
N HIS A 134 -27.51 14.27 -5.50
CA HIS A 134 -26.63 14.47 -4.34
C HIS A 134 -27.21 13.85 -3.07
N LYS A 135 -28.50 14.08 -2.77
CA LYS A 135 -29.18 13.50 -1.61
C LYS A 135 -29.17 11.97 -1.63
N GLU A 136 -29.37 11.37 -2.81
CA GLU A 136 -29.30 9.93 -2.95
C GLU A 136 -27.89 9.42 -2.63
N MET A 137 -26.85 10.01 -3.23
CA MET A 137 -25.45 9.65 -2.98
C MET A 137 -25.07 9.82 -1.51
N GLU A 138 -25.46 10.94 -0.88
CA GLU A 138 -25.23 11.23 0.54
C GLU A 138 -25.91 10.17 1.42
N SER A 139 -27.16 9.81 1.13
CA SER A 139 -27.88 8.79 1.90
C SER A 139 -27.21 7.41 1.86
N VAL A 140 -26.62 7.06 0.71
CA VAL A 140 -25.88 5.81 0.54
C VAL A 140 -24.53 5.88 1.26
N SER A 141 -23.83 7.01 1.19
CA SER A 141 -22.57 7.25 1.91
C SER A 141 -22.77 7.15 3.42
N ASP A 142 -23.77 7.84 3.97
CA ASP A 142 -24.13 7.80 5.39
C ASP A 142 -24.45 6.38 5.87
N CYS A 143 -25.10 5.59 5.03
CA CYS A 143 -25.37 4.20 5.34
C CYS A 143 -24.10 3.36 5.36
N LEU A 144 -23.20 3.54 4.39
CA LEU A 144 -21.92 2.84 4.33
C LEU A 144 -21.05 3.18 5.53
N ASP A 145 -20.98 4.45 5.94
CA ASP A 145 -20.19 4.87 7.10
C ASP A 145 -20.70 4.21 8.39
N LYS A 146 -22.02 4.18 8.60
CA LYS A 146 -22.63 3.46 9.73
C LYS A 146 -22.33 1.97 9.67
N LEU A 147 -22.42 1.35 8.49
CA LEU A 147 -22.13 -0.06 8.30
C LEU A 147 -20.66 -0.36 8.61
N ILE A 148 -19.72 0.46 8.14
CA ILE A 148 -18.28 0.33 8.41
C ILE A 148 -18.02 0.38 9.91
N GLU A 149 -18.58 1.37 10.61
CA GLU A 149 -18.39 1.53 12.05
C GLU A 149 -18.98 0.35 12.85
N GLU A 150 -20.16 -0.14 12.48
CA GLU A 150 -20.73 -1.35 13.09
C GLU A 150 -19.87 -2.60 12.87
N GLN A 151 -19.34 -2.79 11.67
CA GLN A 151 -18.53 -3.95 11.31
C GLN A 151 -17.19 -3.92 12.05
N ARG A 152 -16.56 -2.74 12.16
CA ARG A 152 -15.38 -2.51 12.99
C ARG A 152 -15.65 -2.82 14.46
N ALA A 153 -16.75 -2.31 15.02
CA ALA A 153 -17.12 -2.55 16.41
C ALA A 153 -17.33 -4.05 16.70
N LYS A 154 -17.89 -4.79 15.74
CA LYS A 154 -18.14 -6.24 15.84
C LYS A 154 -16.92 -7.10 15.47
N LYS A 155 -15.82 -6.50 14.97
CA LYS A 155 -14.66 -7.22 14.40
C LYS A 155 -15.07 -8.28 13.37
N ALA A 156 -16.06 -7.93 12.57
CA ALA A 156 -16.60 -8.82 11.56
C ALA A 156 -15.64 -8.93 10.35
N PRO A 157 -15.76 -9.99 9.52
CA PRO A 157 -14.98 -10.12 8.30
C PRO A 157 -15.23 -8.98 7.30
N ASP A 158 -14.22 -8.67 6.48
CA ASP A 158 -14.36 -7.73 5.37
C ASP A 158 -15.39 -8.24 4.34
N PHE A 159 -16.08 -7.30 3.69
CA PHE A 159 -17.04 -7.55 2.60
C PHE A 159 -16.75 -6.64 1.41
N SER A 160 -17.28 -6.97 0.24
CA SER A 160 -17.06 -6.16 -0.94
C SER A 160 -17.83 -4.84 -0.86
N VAL A 161 -17.31 -3.76 -1.44
CA VAL A 161 -18.03 -2.47 -1.54
C VAL A 161 -19.42 -2.67 -2.16
N ARG A 162 -19.54 -3.59 -3.12
CA ARG A 162 -20.81 -3.96 -3.75
C ARG A 162 -21.82 -4.53 -2.74
N ASP A 163 -21.40 -5.42 -1.85
CA ASP A 163 -22.29 -5.98 -0.81
C ASP A 163 -22.71 -4.91 0.20
N GLY A 164 -21.79 -3.98 0.52
CA GLY A 164 -22.09 -2.81 1.34
C GLY A 164 -23.16 -1.94 0.74
N LEU A 165 -22.98 -1.57 -0.54
CA LEU A 165 -23.93 -0.77 -1.28
C LEU A 165 -25.29 -1.46 -1.37
N ALA A 166 -25.33 -2.77 -1.64
CA ALA A 166 -26.57 -3.54 -1.67
C ALA A 166 -27.28 -3.57 -0.31
N THR A 167 -26.52 -3.67 0.79
CA THR A 167 -27.06 -3.55 2.16
C THR A 167 -27.67 -2.17 2.40
N CYS A 168 -27.07 -1.14 1.82
CA CYS A 168 -27.57 0.24 1.79
C CYS A 168 -28.65 0.50 0.74
N LYS A 169 -29.21 -0.57 0.15
CA LYS A 169 -30.28 -0.54 -0.87
C LYS A 169 -29.89 0.14 -2.18
N TRP A 170 -28.59 0.35 -2.42
CA TRP A 170 -28.07 0.76 -3.71
C TRP A 170 -27.69 -0.47 -4.52
N VAL A 171 -28.53 -0.81 -5.50
CA VAL A 171 -28.34 -1.98 -6.37
C VAL A 171 -28.38 -1.51 -7.82
N PRO A 172 -27.21 -1.32 -8.47
CA PRO A 172 -27.17 -0.85 -9.85
C PRO A 172 -27.72 -1.95 -10.77
N LYS A 173 -28.48 -1.58 -11.80
CA LYS A 173 -29.01 -2.57 -12.76
C LYS A 173 -27.90 -3.11 -13.66
N HIS A 174 -26.84 -2.33 -13.84
CA HIS A 174 -25.67 -2.69 -14.62
C HIS A 174 -24.43 -2.70 -13.72
N PRO A 175 -23.67 -3.79 -13.65
CA PRO A 175 -22.36 -3.75 -13.02
C PRO A 175 -21.45 -2.81 -13.82
N ALA A 176 -20.77 -1.88 -13.12
CA ALA A 176 -19.63 -1.15 -13.66
C ALA A 176 -18.49 -2.10 -14.06
#